data_AF-A0A540VG11-F1
#
_entry.id   AF-A0A540VG11-F1
#
_cell.length_a   1.000
_cell.length_b   1.000
_cell.length_c   1.000
_cell.angle_alpha   90.00
_cell.angle_beta   90.00
_cell.angle_gamma   90.00
#
_symmetry.space_group_name_H-M   'P 1'
#
loop_
_entity.id
_entity.type
_entity.pdbx_description
1 polymer ?
#
loop_
_entity_poly.entity_id
_entity_poly.type
_entity_poly.pdbx_seq_one_letter_code
_entity_poly.pdbx_strand_id
1 'polypeptide(L)'
;MGFTAVEPPYVTDTRWIVYAIPASLAIWRAKCAGHLSLVAVWVTLGLLVLGFLHLPGFPSYPPQVHRIQGVYNAMKIARVDAFAIKLPPADTGNEGTTENLDTYGDYFIARDAWTSIYSRAHETCLVRVEADNGLVGWGEGQAPVGGRAVRAIVEDLCRPVLLGQDPFDVEYLWYRLYSAMRERGHVTGFYVDALAGVDLALYDLMGKALGKPAHKLLGGQFRDRVRVYAGIGGTDEATLVRQAQEHVAEGYQALKLHLRVSTPEILQIVQAVREVVGPQVELMVDIHMLRDVSGAIELGRGLEQLGVRWLESPTQPEDVHGQAEVARALDMQVATGEWLRTTWEWRQWIEHRAFDVAMPDIARTGLSEGKRIAALCDSFNLPIAPHVGGGGILAVAASVAYSAAIPNFQILEHAHRAHAQKARIARRFPEPVDGAFPVEDVPGLGVEIDEDAVARFTV
;
A
#
# COMPACT_ATOMS: atom_id res chain seq x y z
N MET A 1 -32.60 -15.17 -0.74
CA MET A 1 -33.27 -14.54 0.42
C MET A 1 -34.72 -15.01 0.45
N GLY A 2 -35.03 -16.00 1.29
CA GLY A 2 -36.40 -16.41 1.55
C GLY A 2 -36.91 -15.65 2.77
N PHE A 3 -37.93 -14.82 2.59
CA PHE A 3 -38.68 -14.23 3.69
C PHE A 3 -40.02 -14.96 3.78
N THR A 4 -40.27 -15.65 4.89
CA THR A 4 -41.61 -16.14 5.24
C THR A 4 -42.39 -14.98 5.86
N ALA A 5 -43.27 -14.37 5.07
CA ALA A 5 -44.29 -13.47 5.59
C ALA A 5 -45.47 -14.30 6.11
N VAL A 6 -46.04 -13.90 7.25
CA VAL A 6 -47.32 -14.45 7.72
C VAL A 6 -48.42 -13.92 6.79
N GLU A 7 -49.02 -14.78 5.98
CA GLU A 7 -50.12 -14.41 5.07
C GLU A 7 -51.38 -14.06 5.87
N PRO A 8 -51.99 -12.87 5.66
CA PRO A 8 -53.37 -12.64 6.08
C PRO A 8 -54.32 -13.48 5.19
N PRO A 9 -55.46 -13.96 5.73
CA PRO A 9 -56.25 -15.07 5.16
C PRO A 9 -56.98 -14.80 3.82
N TYR A 10 -56.64 -13.75 3.05
CA TYR A 10 -57.43 -13.34 1.87
C TYR A 10 -56.61 -12.96 0.62
N VAL A 11 -55.34 -13.35 0.50
CA VAL A 11 -54.55 -13.03 -0.71
C VAL A 11 -54.17 -14.30 -1.47
N THR A 12 -54.89 -14.59 -2.55
CA THR A 12 -54.59 -15.68 -3.47
C THR A 12 -54.08 -15.10 -4.79
N ASP A 13 -52.88 -15.52 -5.19
CA ASP A 13 -52.14 -15.16 -6.43
C ASP A 13 -51.57 -13.73 -6.53
N THR A 14 -50.25 -13.60 -6.35
CA THR A 14 -49.50 -12.35 -6.60
C THR A 14 -48.42 -12.57 -7.66
N ARG A 15 -48.46 -11.82 -8.77
CA ARG A 15 -47.33 -11.70 -9.72
C ARG A 15 -46.63 -10.36 -9.50
N TRP A 16 -45.33 -10.41 -9.23
CA TRP A 16 -44.49 -9.24 -8.95
C TRP A 16 -43.74 -8.79 -10.20
N ILE A 17 -43.71 -7.48 -10.47
CA ILE A 17 -42.84 -6.88 -11.50
C ILE A 17 -41.96 -5.85 -10.81
N VAL A 18 -40.64 -6.06 -10.85
CA VAL A 18 -39.63 -5.20 -10.22
C VAL A 18 -39.07 -4.24 -11.27
N TYR A 19 -39.10 -2.94 -10.97
CA TYR A 19 -38.27 -1.95 -11.66
C TYR A 19 -37.18 -1.47 -10.69
N ALA A 20 -35.92 -1.68 -11.03
CA ALA A 20 -34.80 -1.14 -10.28
C ALA A 20 -34.49 0.28 -10.79
N ILE A 21 -34.56 1.27 -9.90
CA ILE A 21 -34.04 2.62 -10.14
C ILE A 21 -33.06 2.94 -8.99
N PRO A 22 -31.87 3.53 -9.24
CA PRO A 22 -30.87 3.71 -8.20
C PRO A 22 -31.34 4.73 -7.14
N ALA A 23 -31.22 4.32 -5.88
CA ALA A 23 -31.23 5.14 -4.66
C ALA A 23 -32.34 6.22 -4.59
N SER A 24 -33.59 5.82 -4.33
CA SER A 24 -34.52 6.47 -3.37
C SER A 24 -36.01 6.12 -3.55
N LEU A 25 -36.41 5.33 -4.56
CA LEU A 25 -37.82 4.95 -4.72
C LEU A 25 -38.01 3.59 -5.38
N ALA A 26 -38.71 2.67 -4.70
CA ALA A 26 -39.23 1.45 -5.31
C ALA A 26 -40.76 1.51 -5.34
N ILE A 27 -41.35 1.51 -6.54
CA ILE A 27 -42.81 1.50 -6.72
C ILE A 27 -43.24 0.05 -7.00
N TRP A 28 -44.14 -0.47 -6.17
CA TRP A 28 -44.65 -1.83 -6.31
C TRP A 28 -46.10 -1.81 -6.81
N ARG A 29 -46.39 -2.60 -7.85
CA ARG A 29 -47.76 -2.86 -8.32
C ARG A 29 -48.24 -4.21 -7.78
N ALA A 30 -49.25 -4.21 -6.92
CA ALA A 30 -49.99 -5.40 -6.56
C ALA A 30 -51.37 -5.37 -7.22
N LYS A 31 -51.82 -6.50 -7.78
CA LYS A 31 -53.17 -6.67 -8.33
C LYS A 31 -53.94 -7.52 -7.32
N CYS A 32 -54.76 -6.89 -6.48
CA CYS A 32 -55.67 -7.59 -5.58
C CYS A 32 -57.08 -7.62 -6.21
N ALA A 33 -57.76 -8.76 -6.09
CA ALA A 33 -59.11 -9.07 -6.57
C ALA A 33 -59.98 -7.84 -6.92
N GLY A 34 -59.87 -7.38 -8.18
CA GLY A 34 -60.76 -6.37 -8.78
C GLY A 34 -60.39 -4.89 -8.60
N HIS A 35 -59.35 -4.50 -7.85
CA HIS A 35 -59.01 -3.08 -7.65
C HIS A 35 -57.51 -2.76 -7.78
N LEU A 36 -57.20 -1.60 -8.39
CA LEU A 36 -55.84 -1.04 -8.46
C LEU A 36 -55.51 -0.32 -7.16
N SER A 37 -54.51 -0.82 -6.42
CA SER A 37 -53.88 -0.10 -5.32
C SER A 37 -52.42 0.16 -5.65
N LEU A 38 -52.00 1.42 -5.56
CA LEU A 38 -50.60 1.82 -5.70
C LEU A 38 -49.94 1.79 -4.31
N VAL A 39 -48.88 1.00 -4.14
CA VAL A 39 -48.07 0.98 -2.92
C VAL A 39 -46.73 1.65 -3.24
N ALA A 40 -46.51 2.83 -2.65
CA ALA A 40 -45.23 3.51 -2.69
C ALA A 40 -44.42 3.12 -1.45
N VAL A 41 -43.21 2.59 -1.64
CA VAL A 41 -42.28 2.29 -0.55
C VAL A 41 -41.16 3.33 -0.58
N TRP A 42 -41.10 4.16 0.45
CA TRP A 42 -39.99 5.08 0.70
C TRP A 42 -38.96 4.38 1.58
N VAL A 43 -37.71 4.30 1.11
CA VAL A 43 -36.57 3.81 1.89
C VAL A 43 -35.56 4.94 2.00
N THR A 44 -35.61 5.65 3.12
CA THR A 44 -34.57 6.61 3.52
C THR A 44 -34.24 6.35 4.98
N LEU A 45 -32.95 6.16 5.28
CA LEU A 45 -32.42 6.09 6.66
C LEU A 45 -33.14 5.07 7.56
N GLY A 46 -33.23 3.81 7.13
CA GLY A 46 -33.69 2.71 8.00
C GLY A 46 -35.18 2.74 8.37
N LEU A 47 -36.00 3.58 7.72
CA LEU A 47 -37.45 3.58 7.89
C LEU A 47 -38.12 3.08 6.61
N LEU A 48 -39.02 2.10 6.76
CA LEU A 48 -39.92 1.64 5.71
C LEU A 48 -41.31 2.22 6.00
N VAL A 49 -41.78 3.13 5.15
CA VAL A 49 -43.12 3.73 5.27
C VAL A 49 -44.00 3.15 4.17
N LEU A 50 -45.05 2.42 4.54
CA LEU A 50 -46.09 1.94 3.64
C LEU A 50 -47.22 2.97 3.60
N GLY A 51 -47.36 3.69 2.49
CA GLY A 51 -48.46 4.62 2.25
C GLY A 51 -49.42 4.07 1.20
N PHE A 52 -50.72 4.00 1.53
CA PHE A 52 -51.78 3.77 0.54
C PHE A 52 -52.23 5.11 -0.04
N LEU A 53 -52.10 5.28 -1.36
CA LEU A 53 -52.64 6.46 -2.06
C LEU A 53 -54.17 6.44 -2.02
N HIS A 54 -54.76 7.53 -1.53
CA HIS A 54 -56.19 7.72 -1.32
C HIS A 54 -56.98 7.67 -2.63
N LEU A 55 -58.03 6.84 -2.69
CA LEU A 55 -59.16 6.99 -3.60
C LEU A 55 -60.36 7.51 -2.79
N PRO A 56 -61.13 8.50 -3.28
CA PRO A 56 -62.24 9.07 -2.52
C PRO A 56 -63.33 8.02 -2.25
N GLY A 57 -63.67 7.79 -0.98
CA GLY A 57 -64.80 6.94 -0.56
C GLY A 57 -64.51 5.85 0.48
N PHE A 58 -63.30 5.72 1.02
CA PHE A 58 -62.95 4.68 2.01
C PHE A 58 -62.46 5.25 3.36
N PRO A 59 -62.70 4.54 4.48
CA PRO A 59 -62.28 4.99 5.80
C PRO A 59 -60.74 5.06 5.93
N SER A 60 -60.26 6.11 6.60
CA SER A 60 -58.84 6.37 6.84
C SER A 60 -58.25 5.37 7.83
N TYR A 61 -57.27 4.57 7.39
CA TYR A 61 -56.41 3.80 8.28
C TYR A 61 -55.13 4.61 8.59
N PRO A 62 -54.69 4.66 9.86
CA PRO A 62 -53.43 5.32 10.20
C PRO A 62 -52.25 4.60 9.53
N PRO A 63 -51.23 5.33 9.05
CA PRO A 63 -50.04 4.72 8.47
C PRO A 63 -49.36 3.81 9.49
N GLN A 64 -49.16 2.54 9.15
CA GLN A 64 -48.35 1.63 9.96
C GLN A 64 -46.88 1.88 9.67
N VAL A 65 -46.19 2.48 10.64
CA VAL A 65 -44.73 2.67 10.60
C VAL A 65 -44.08 1.40 11.15
N HIS A 66 -43.55 0.56 10.28
CA HIS A 66 -42.70 -0.54 10.69
C HIS A 66 -41.27 -0.03 10.85
N ARG A 67 -40.77 -0.02 12.07
CA ARG A 67 -39.35 0.21 12.35
C ARG A 67 -38.59 -1.04 11.92
N ILE A 68 -38.03 -1.04 10.72
CA ILE A 68 -37.01 -2.02 10.36
C ILE A 68 -35.75 -1.56 11.08
N GLN A 69 -35.50 -2.05 12.28
CA GLN A 69 -34.15 -2.05 12.81
C GLN A 69 -33.33 -2.95 11.89
N GLY A 70 -32.75 -2.37 10.85
CA GLY A 70 -31.65 -2.98 10.13
C GLY A 70 -30.53 -3.12 11.14
N VAL A 71 -30.46 -4.28 11.79
CA VAL A 71 -29.30 -4.70 12.56
C VAL A 71 -28.21 -4.90 11.52
N TYR A 72 -27.50 -3.83 11.15
CA TYR A 72 -26.10 -3.99 10.76
C TYR A 72 -25.45 -4.58 12.00
N ASN A 73 -25.33 -5.90 12.07
CA ASN A 73 -24.38 -6.50 12.99
C ASN A 73 -23.04 -5.88 12.60
N ALA A 74 -22.51 -5.02 13.48
CA ALA A 74 -21.24 -4.38 13.27
C ALA A 74 -20.22 -5.49 13.07
N MET A 75 -19.66 -5.57 11.87
CA MET A 75 -18.68 -6.59 11.48
C MET A 75 -17.57 -6.63 12.53
N LYS A 76 -17.28 -7.81 13.07
CA LYS A 76 -16.22 -7.96 14.09
C LYS A 76 -15.07 -8.78 13.56
N ILE A 77 -13.86 -8.41 13.94
CA ILE A 77 -12.65 -9.20 13.66
C ILE A 77 -12.75 -10.51 14.43
N ALA A 78 -12.82 -11.63 13.69
CA ALA A 78 -12.98 -12.97 14.23
C ALA A 78 -11.66 -13.74 14.28
N ARG A 79 -10.72 -13.46 13.37
CA ARG A 79 -9.43 -14.13 13.30
C ARG A 79 -8.34 -13.23 12.73
N VAL A 80 -7.13 -13.38 13.25
CA VAL A 80 -5.91 -12.69 12.78
C VAL A 80 -4.78 -13.71 12.70
N ASP A 81 -4.22 -13.92 11.51
CA ASP A 81 -3.10 -14.83 11.26
C ASP A 81 -1.93 -14.07 10.63
N ALA A 82 -0.72 -14.58 10.80
CA ALA A 82 0.46 -14.05 10.12
C ALA A 82 1.34 -15.18 9.55
N PHE A 83 1.91 -14.94 8.39
CA PHE A 83 2.65 -15.91 7.59
C PHE A 83 4.01 -15.33 7.23
N ALA A 84 5.08 -15.84 7.84
CA ALA A 84 6.45 -15.52 7.42
C ALA A 84 6.71 -16.23 6.10
N ILE A 85 6.86 -15.48 5.01
CA ILE A 85 6.99 -16.01 3.65
C ILE A 85 8.44 -16.00 3.22
N LYS A 86 8.87 -17.09 2.57
CA LYS A 86 10.16 -17.19 1.89
C LYS A 86 9.97 -17.71 0.47
N LEU A 87 10.13 -16.83 -0.51
CA LEU A 87 10.05 -17.16 -1.93
C LEU A 87 11.45 -17.44 -2.46
N PRO A 88 11.80 -18.70 -2.81
CA PRO A 88 13.12 -18.99 -3.38
C PRO A 88 13.28 -18.22 -4.70
N PRO A 89 14.50 -17.85 -5.09
CA PRO A 89 14.77 -17.17 -6.35
C PRO A 89 14.01 -17.81 -7.51
N ALA A 90 13.49 -16.99 -8.43
CA ALA A 90 13.01 -17.52 -9.69
C ALA A 90 14.19 -18.20 -10.38
N ASP A 91 13.96 -19.36 -10.99
CA ASP A 91 14.95 -20.19 -11.68
C ASP A 91 15.44 -19.49 -12.97
N THR A 92 16.09 -18.34 -12.80
CA THR A 92 16.35 -17.33 -13.83
C THR A 92 17.84 -17.12 -14.07
N GLY A 93 18.69 -17.99 -13.52
CA GLY A 93 20.12 -18.04 -13.84
C GLY A 93 20.90 -16.76 -13.49
N ASN A 94 20.32 -15.85 -12.72
CA ASN A 94 20.98 -14.61 -12.32
C ASN A 94 21.33 -14.67 -10.82
N GLU A 95 22.25 -15.57 -10.50
CA GLU A 95 23.06 -15.43 -9.30
C GLU A 95 23.94 -14.20 -9.52
N GLY A 96 23.54 -13.06 -8.98
CA GLY A 96 24.42 -11.90 -8.92
C GLY A 96 25.74 -12.32 -8.28
N THR A 97 26.80 -12.34 -9.08
CA THR A 97 28.14 -12.77 -8.71
C THR A 97 28.86 -11.70 -7.87
N THR A 98 28.21 -11.20 -6.82
CA THR A 98 28.94 -10.52 -5.76
C THR A 98 29.48 -11.62 -4.86
N GLU A 99 30.80 -11.83 -4.86
CA GLU A 99 31.46 -12.70 -3.88
C GLU A 99 30.96 -12.31 -2.48
N ASN A 100 30.18 -13.19 -1.86
CA ASN A 100 29.66 -12.97 -0.52
C ASN A 100 30.84 -12.90 0.45
N LEU A 101 30.97 -11.81 1.22
CA LEU A 101 32.03 -11.70 2.22
C LEU A 101 31.82 -12.70 3.35
N ASP A 102 30.57 -12.75 3.84
CA ASP A 102 30.17 -13.60 4.96
C ASP A 102 28.79 -14.22 4.70
N THR A 103 28.64 -15.50 5.03
CA THR A 103 27.40 -16.26 4.84
C THR A 103 26.89 -16.82 6.16
N TYR A 104 25.59 -16.63 6.44
CA TYR A 104 24.92 -17.03 7.68
C TYR A 104 23.70 -17.91 7.38
N GLY A 105 23.95 -19.10 6.83
CA GLY A 105 22.88 -20.01 6.38
C GLY A 105 22.10 -19.39 5.22
N ASP A 106 20.87 -18.96 5.49
CA ASP A 106 20.00 -18.34 4.48
C ASP A 106 20.38 -16.88 4.15
N TYR A 107 21.16 -16.24 5.00
CA TYR A 107 21.53 -14.83 4.86
C TYR A 107 22.99 -14.61 4.46
N PHE A 108 23.32 -13.43 3.96
CA PHE A 108 24.68 -13.05 3.61
C PHE A 108 24.90 -11.54 3.75
N ILE A 109 26.16 -11.12 3.83
CA ILE A 109 26.57 -9.71 3.67
C ILE A 109 27.29 -9.61 2.33
N ALA A 110 26.78 -8.77 1.43
CA ALA A 110 27.41 -8.54 0.14
C ALA A 110 28.67 -7.68 0.32
N ARG A 111 29.68 -7.90 -0.52
CA ARG A 111 30.99 -7.22 -0.42
C ARG A 111 30.92 -5.71 -0.55
N ASP A 112 30.00 -5.24 -1.36
CA ASP A 112 29.69 -3.83 -1.60
C ASP A 112 28.66 -3.27 -0.61
N ALA A 113 28.12 -4.10 0.28
CA ALA A 113 27.05 -3.78 1.21
C ALA A 113 27.48 -3.88 2.67
N TRP A 114 28.67 -3.34 2.96
CA TRP A 114 29.44 -3.39 4.22
C TRP A 114 28.67 -3.36 5.56
N THR A 115 27.39 -2.99 5.57
CA THR A 115 26.56 -2.77 6.76
C THR A 115 25.26 -3.58 6.79
N SER A 116 24.86 -4.26 5.71
CA SER A 116 23.51 -4.83 5.58
C SER A 116 23.50 -6.34 5.33
N ILE A 117 22.58 -7.03 6.03
CA ILE A 117 22.28 -8.44 5.82
C ILE A 117 21.19 -8.60 4.75
N TYR A 118 21.38 -9.55 3.84
CA TYR A 118 20.46 -9.86 2.75
C TYR A 118 20.01 -11.31 2.82
N SER A 119 18.80 -11.58 2.34
CA SER A 119 18.32 -12.95 2.14
C SER A 119 18.61 -13.45 0.73
N ARG A 120 18.93 -14.74 0.62
CA ARG A 120 18.99 -15.46 -0.67
C ARG A 120 17.62 -15.68 -1.30
N ALA A 121 16.54 -15.44 -0.55
CA ALA A 121 15.17 -15.52 -1.02
C ALA A 121 14.50 -14.16 -0.89
N HIS A 122 13.37 -13.99 -1.55
CA HIS A 122 12.49 -12.86 -1.23
C HIS A 122 11.68 -13.22 0.03
N GLU A 123 11.92 -12.48 1.11
CA GLU A 123 11.26 -12.67 2.40
C GLU A 123 10.31 -11.53 2.73
N THR A 124 9.19 -11.85 3.38
CA THR A 124 8.28 -10.87 3.97
C THR A 124 7.37 -11.54 5.02
N CYS A 125 6.45 -10.79 5.62
CA CYS A 125 5.40 -11.33 6.48
C CYS A 125 4.02 -10.86 6.02
N LEU A 126 3.14 -11.80 5.66
CA LEU A 126 1.75 -11.52 5.33
C LEU A 126 0.89 -11.53 6.58
N VAL A 127 -0.10 -10.65 6.64
CA VAL A 127 -1.10 -10.59 7.69
C VAL A 127 -2.47 -10.83 7.08
N ARG A 128 -3.24 -11.73 7.69
CA ARG A 128 -4.61 -12.07 7.29
C ARG A 128 -5.56 -11.69 8.42
N VAL A 129 -6.56 -10.87 8.13
CA VAL A 129 -7.62 -10.51 9.07
C VAL A 129 -8.96 -10.97 8.50
N GLU A 130 -9.66 -11.82 9.25
CA GLU A 130 -10.97 -12.33 8.87
C GLU A 130 -12.04 -11.82 9.83
N ALA A 131 -13.15 -11.36 9.24
CA ALA A 131 -14.33 -10.92 9.96
C ALA A 131 -15.32 -12.06 10.26
N ASP A 132 -16.21 -11.85 11.21
CA ASP A 132 -17.28 -12.77 11.61
C ASP A 132 -18.30 -13.12 10.51
N ASN A 133 -18.32 -12.35 9.43
CA ASN A 133 -19.10 -12.63 8.22
C ASN A 133 -18.32 -13.38 7.12
N GLY A 134 -17.07 -13.77 7.39
CA GLY A 134 -16.19 -14.50 6.48
C GLY A 134 -15.43 -13.65 5.47
N LEU A 135 -15.56 -12.31 5.48
CA LEU A 135 -14.72 -11.45 4.66
C LEU A 135 -13.27 -11.46 5.17
N VAL A 136 -12.32 -11.45 4.23
CA VAL A 136 -10.88 -11.53 4.53
C VAL A 136 -10.14 -10.37 3.89
N GLY A 137 -9.38 -9.65 4.72
CA GLY A 137 -8.39 -8.67 4.30
C GLY A 137 -6.97 -9.21 4.43
N TRP A 138 -6.11 -8.82 3.51
CA TRP A 138 -4.70 -9.16 3.47
C TRP A 138 -3.82 -7.92 3.49
N GLY A 139 -2.73 -8.01 4.24
CA GLY A 139 -1.73 -6.96 4.35
C GLY A 139 -0.34 -7.54 4.46
N GLU A 140 0.66 -6.66 4.45
CA GLU A 140 2.06 -7.04 4.46
C GLU A 140 2.84 -6.17 5.44
N GLY A 141 3.51 -6.80 6.39
CA GLY A 141 4.52 -6.16 7.23
C GLY A 141 5.88 -6.49 6.66
N GLN A 142 6.47 -5.53 5.93
CA GLN A 142 7.66 -5.78 5.14
C GLN A 142 8.84 -6.22 6.00
N ALA A 143 9.39 -7.40 5.68
CA ALA A 143 10.51 -8.00 6.39
C ALA A 143 11.45 -8.71 5.41
N PRO A 144 12.35 -7.97 4.72
CA PRO A 144 13.30 -8.53 3.76
C PRO A 144 14.25 -9.56 4.39
N VAL A 145 14.38 -9.51 5.72
CA VAL A 145 15.05 -10.49 6.57
C VAL A 145 14.21 -10.66 7.84
N GLY A 146 14.02 -11.90 8.28
CA GLY A 146 13.47 -12.16 9.62
C GLY A 146 11.95 -12.05 9.73
N GLY A 147 11.19 -12.43 8.69
CA GLY A 147 9.72 -12.36 8.69
C GLY A 147 9.03 -13.05 9.88
N ARG A 148 9.66 -14.04 10.51
CA ARG A 148 9.17 -14.67 11.75
C ARG A 148 9.06 -13.72 12.94
N ALA A 149 9.90 -12.68 13.01
CA ALA A 149 9.81 -11.66 14.05
C ALA A 149 8.52 -10.85 13.94
N VAL A 150 8.18 -10.41 12.72
CA VAL A 150 6.92 -9.73 12.42
C VAL A 150 5.73 -10.64 12.74
N ARG A 151 5.78 -11.91 12.31
CA ARG A 151 4.75 -12.90 12.62
C ARG A 151 4.49 -13.01 14.12
N ALA A 152 5.53 -13.22 14.94
CA ALA A 152 5.38 -13.34 16.38
C ALA A 152 4.71 -12.10 17.00
N ILE A 153 5.10 -10.89 16.56
CA ILE A 153 4.49 -9.64 17.04
C ILE A 153 2.99 -9.58 16.68
N VAL A 154 2.62 -9.97 15.46
CA VAL A 154 1.20 -9.99 15.05
C VAL A 154 0.41 -11.00 15.89
N GLU A 155 0.92 -12.21 16.05
CA GLU A 155 0.20 -13.30 16.75
C GLU A 155 0.11 -13.07 18.26
N ASP A 156 1.17 -12.58 18.89
CA ASP A 156 1.26 -12.47 20.35
C ASP A 156 0.77 -11.12 20.87
N LEU A 157 0.98 -10.04 20.12
CA LEU A 157 0.68 -8.67 20.59
C LEU A 157 -0.51 -8.05 19.85
N CYS A 158 -0.62 -8.21 18.53
CA CYS A 158 -1.68 -7.55 17.77
C CYS A 158 -3.02 -8.30 17.87
N ARG A 159 -3.02 -9.61 17.65
CA ARG A 159 -4.22 -10.46 17.63
C ARG A 159 -5.08 -10.29 18.91
N PRO A 160 -4.55 -10.38 20.15
CA PRO A 160 -5.39 -10.27 21.34
C PRO A 160 -6.11 -8.92 21.47
N VAL A 161 -5.52 -7.85 20.92
CA VAL A 161 -6.10 -6.50 20.92
C VAL A 161 -7.19 -6.35 19.85
N LEU A 162 -7.04 -7.04 18.72
CA LEU A 162 -7.91 -6.91 17.54
C LEU A 162 -9.18 -7.78 17.61
N LEU A 163 -9.14 -8.93 18.27
CA LEU A 163 -10.29 -9.84 18.32
C LEU A 163 -11.53 -9.15 18.92
N GLY A 164 -12.66 -9.29 18.23
CA GLY A 164 -13.94 -8.67 18.61
C GLY A 164 -14.03 -7.16 18.36
N GLN A 165 -12.99 -6.53 17.81
CA GLN A 165 -13.03 -5.11 17.43
C GLN A 165 -13.74 -4.90 16.08
N ASP A 166 -14.20 -3.68 15.84
CA ASP A 166 -14.74 -3.27 14.54
C ASP A 166 -13.59 -2.89 13.59
N PRO A 167 -13.46 -3.52 12.40
CA PRO A 167 -12.39 -3.19 11.47
C PRO A 167 -12.52 -1.78 10.87
N PHE A 168 -13.69 -1.12 10.97
CA PHE A 168 -13.86 0.27 10.54
C PHE A 168 -13.23 1.29 11.49
N ASP A 169 -12.83 0.88 12.70
CA ASP A 169 -12.07 1.70 13.64
C ASP A 169 -10.56 1.67 13.36
N VAL A 170 -10.15 1.56 12.08
CA VAL A 170 -8.74 1.26 11.69
C VAL A 170 -7.71 2.20 12.32
N GLU A 171 -7.93 3.52 12.29
CA GLU A 171 -7.00 4.49 12.85
C GLU A 171 -6.93 4.41 14.39
N TYR A 172 -8.06 4.11 15.04
CA TYR A 172 -8.12 3.86 16.48
C TYR A 172 -7.36 2.57 16.83
N LEU A 173 -7.56 1.49 16.07
CA LEU A 173 -6.87 0.22 16.29
C LEU A 173 -5.37 0.36 16.08
N TRP A 174 -4.94 1.07 15.03
CA TRP A 174 -3.53 1.40 14.82
C TRP A 174 -2.95 2.15 16.02
N TYR A 175 -3.62 3.20 16.49
CA TYR A 175 -3.13 4.00 17.63
C TYR A 175 -3.12 3.21 18.94
N ARG A 176 -4.13 2.36 19.15
CA ARG A 176 -4.22 1.45 20.30
C ARG A 176 -3.09 0.44 20.31
N LEU A 177 -2.79 -0.18 19.18
CA LEU A 177 -1.65 -1.08 19.01
C LEU A 177 -0.35 -0.36 19.27
N TYR A 178 -0.07 0.75 18.56
CA TYR A 178 1.14 1.55 18.78
C TYR A 178 1.32 1.95 20.25
N SER A 179 0.25 2.36 20.91
CA SER A 179 0.28 2.77 22.32
C SER A 179 0.57 1.63 23.29
N ALA A 180 0.28 0.37 22.92
CA ALA A 180 0.47 -0.79 23.80
C ALA A 180 1.96 -1.07 24.11
N MET A 181 2.89 -0.68 23.22
CA MET A 181 4.32 -0.94 23.40
C MET A 181 5.21 0.31 23.35
N ARG A 182 4.66 1.50 23.03
CA ARG A 182 5.46 2.74 22.99
C ARG A 182 6.11 3.10 24.33
N GLU A 183 5.46 2.80 25.46
CA GLU A 183 6.05 3.05 26.80
C GLU A 183 7.26 2.15 27.08
N ARG A 184 7.38 1.03 26.34
CA ARG A 184 8.49 0.07 26.40
C ARG A 184 9.55 0.35 25.33
N GLY A 185 9.43 1.45 24.58
CA GLY A 185 10.40 1.86 23.57
C GLY A 185 10.20 1.26 22.18
N HIS A 186 9.14 0.50 21.93
CA HIS A 186 8.85 -0.06 20.60
C HIS A 186 8.08 0.95 19.74
N VAL A 187 8.80 1.92 19.19
CA VAL A 187 8.23 3.03 18.39
C VAL A 187 8.63 2.97 16.91
N THR A 188 9.40 1.96 16.51
CA THR A 188 9.98 1.80 15.16
C THR A 188 10.30 0.32 14.88
N GLY A 189 10.91 0.03 13.73
CA GLY A 189 11.40 -1.30 13.34
C GLY A 189 10.31 -2.38 13.24
N PHE A 190 10.67 -3.64 13.55
CA PHE A 190 9.79 -4.82 13.41
C PHE A 190 8.42 -4.67 14.07
N TYR A 191 8.33 -3.91 15.16
CA TYR A 191 7.04 -3.67 15.81
C TYR A 191 6.10 -2.84 14.93
N VAL A 192 6.59 -1.75 14.35
CA VAL A 192 5.78 -0.90 13.47
C VAL A 192 5.58 -1.56 12.10
N ASP A 193 6.55 -2.35 11.60
CA ASP A 193 6.36 -3.16 10.41
C ASP A 193 5.17 -4.15 10.59
N ALA A 194 5.01 -4.76 11.78
CA ALA A 194 3.86 -5.62 12.08
C ALA A 194 2.52 -4.85 12.11
N LEU A 195 2.53 -3.64 12.67
CA LEU A 195 1.36 -2.76 12.70
C LEU A 195 0.98 -2.31 11.29
N ALA A 196 1.95 -2.04 10.42
CA ALA A 196 1.73 -1.75 9.02
C ALA A 196 1.01 -2.92 8.32
N GLY A 197 1.48 -4.15 8.50
CA GLY A 197 0.82 -5.33 7.95
C GLY A 197 -0.63 -5.50 8.40
N VAL A 198 -0.92 -5.27 9.69
CA VAL A 198 -2.29 -5.26 10.23
C VAL A 198 -3.12 -4.15 9.60
N ASP A 199 -2.59 -2.94 9.53
CA ASP A 199 -3.29 -1.77 8.98
C ASP A 199 -3.67 -2.00 7.51
N LEU A 200 -2.75 -2.50 6.69
CA LEU A 200 -3.01 -2.86 5.30
C LEU A 200 -4.12 -3.91 5.18
N ALA A 201 -4.10 -4.94 6.03
CA ALA A 201 -5.14 -5.97 6.05
C ALA A 201 -6.51 -5.41 6.43
N LEU A 202 -6.56 -4.46 7.36
CA LEU A 202 -7.81 -3.79 7.75
C LEU A 202 -8.35 -2.89 6.61
N TYR A 203 -7.50 -2.15 5.91
CA TYR A 203 -7.93 -1.37 4.74
C TYR A 203 -8.42 -2.25 3.60
N ASP A 204 -7.76 -3.38 3.35
CA ASP A 204 -8.22 -4.36 2.38
C ASP A 204 -9.60 -4.93 2.77
N LEU A 205 -9.77 -5.31 4.04
CA LEU A 205 -11.04 -5.81 4.58
C LEU A 205 -12.18 -4.78 4.47
N MET A 206 -11.93 -3.53 4.90
CA MET A 206 -12.90 -2.44 4.79
C MET A 206 -13.28 -2.16 3.34
N GLY A 207 -12.29 -2.15 2.43
CA GLY A 207 -12.54 -1.91 1.01
C GLY A 207 -13.41 -3.01 0.40
N LYS A 208 -13.15 -4.27 0.74
CA LYS A 208 -13.99 -5.41 0.34
C LYS A 208 -15.40 -5.33 0.93
N ALA A 209 -15.52 -5.00 2.21
CA ALA A 209 -16.82 -4.84 2.87
C ALA A 209 -17.68 -3.72 2.27
N LEU A 210 -17.05 -2.64 1.79
CA LEU A 210 -17.73 -1.49 1.16
C LEU A 210 -17.86 -1.61 -0.36
N GLY A 211 -17.21 -2.60 -0.99
CA GLY A 211 -17.09 -2.66 -2.44
C GLY A 211 -16.36 -1.45 -3.03
N LYS A 212 -15.32 -0.95 -2.34
CA LYS A 212 -14.53 0.24 -2.72
C LYS A 212 -13.03 -0.04 -2.68
N PRO A 213 -12.25 0.52 -3.62
CA PRO A 213 -10.80 0.43 -3.57
C PRO A 213 -10.25 1.21 -2.38
N ALA A 214 -9.12 0.75 -1.82
CA ALA A 214 -8.52 1.29 -0.60
C ALA A 214 -8.20 2.80 -0.72
N HIS A 215 -7.78 3.28 -1.89
CA HIS A 215 -7.47 4.70 -2.10
C HIS A 215 -8.70 5.61 -1.86
N LYS A 216 -9.93 5.13 -2.13
CA LYS A 216 -11.15 5.91 -1.84
C LYS A 216 -11.40 6.06 -0.34
N LEU A 217 -10.93 5.11 0.47
CA LEU A 217 -11.03 5.17 1.94
C LEU A 217 -10.05 6.19 2.53
N LEU A 218 -8.99 6.54 1.80
CA LEU A 218 -7.96 7.48 2.24
C LEU A 218 -8.28 8.95 1.96
N GLY A 219 -9.37 9.22 1.24
CA GLY A 219 -9.81 10.58 0.92
C GLY A 219 -10.16 10.79 -0.55
N GLY A 220 -9.88 9.82 -1.43
CA GLY A 220 -10.29 9.87 -2.83
C GLY A 220 -9.19 9.49 -3.80
N GLN A 221 -9.32 9.95 -5.03
CA GLN A 221 -8.42 9.63 -6.14
C GLN A 221 -7.98 10.92 -6.79
N PHE A 222 -6.72 11.29 -6.61
CA PHE A 222 -6.11 12.48 -7.20
C PHE A 222 -5.58 12.24 -8.61
N ARG A 223 -5.45 10.97 -9.01
CA ARG A 223 -4.91 10.55 -10.31
C ARG A 223 -5.46 9.19 -10.75
N ASP A 224 -5.52 8.97 -12.05
CA ASP A 224 -5.94 7.71 -12.69
C ASP A 224 -4.78 6.76 -12.98
N ARG A 225 -3.55 7.28 -13.02
CA ARG A 225 -2.32 6.51 -13.18
C ARG A 225 -1.27 6.96 -12.17
N VAL A 226 -0.52 5.99 -11.64
CA VAL A 226 0.61 6.19 -10.75
C VAL A 226 1.89 5.97 -11.55
N ARG A 227 2.55 7.07 -11.93
CA ARG A 227 3.82 7.01 -12.66
C ARG A 227 4.90 6.36 -11.81
N VAL A 228 5.70 5.49 -12.42
CA VAL A 228 6.78 4.77 -11.74
C VAL A 228 8.15 5.04 -12.35
N TYR A 229 9.19 4.80 -11.55
CA TYR A 229 10.56 4.64 -12.03
C TYR A 229 11.04 3.20 -11.85
N ALA A 230 11.88 2.72 -12.76
CA ALA A 230 12.51 1.40 -12.64
C ALA A 230 13.87 1.49 -11.93
N GLY A 231 14.10 0.60 -10.97
CA GLY A 231 15.42 0.42 -10.37
C GLY A 231 16.34 -0.41 -11.27
N ILE A 232 17.57 0.04 -11.47
CA ILE A 232 18.66 -0.68 -12.15
C ILE A 232 19.88 -0.72 -11.26
N GLY A 233 20.64 -1.81 -11.31
CA GLY A 233 21.74 -2.02 -10.37
C GLY A 233 22.85 -2.90 -10.93
N GLY A 234 24.04 -2.74 -10.36
CA GLY A 234 25.27 -3.42 -10.77
C GLY A 234 26.49 -2.56 -10.47
N THR A 235 27.66 -3.09 -10.80
CA THR A 235 28.95 -2.42 -10.55
C THR A 235 29.67 -2.02 -11.83
N ASP A 236 29.21 -2.44 -13.01
CA ASP A 236 29.83 -2.17 -14.29
C ASP A 236 28.93 -1.37 -15.24
N GLU A 237 29.56 -0.46 -15.98
CA GLU A 237 28.92 0.46 -16.93
C GLU A 237 28.08 -0.28 -17.98
N ALA A 238 28.61 -1.35 -18.57
CA ALA A 238 27.96 -2.06 -19.67
C ALA A 238 26.63 -2.72 -19.23
N THR A 239 26.60 -3.28 -18.02
CA THR A 239 25.39 -3.83 -17.42
C THR A 239 24.33 -2.77 -17.17
N LEU A 240 24.70 -1.62 -16.61
CA LEU A 240 23.75 -0.54 -16.33
C LEU A 240 23.21 0.11 -17.60
N VAL A 241 24.06 0.32 -18.62
CA VAL A 241 23.65 0.79 -19.95
C VAL A 241 22.63 -0.16 -20.58
N ARG A 242 22.90 -1.47 -20.55
CA ARG A 242 21.98 -2.49 -21.08
C ARG A 242 20.63 -2.46 -20.36
N GLN A 243 20.63 -2.52 -19.03
CA GLN A 243 19.40 -2.47 -18.23
C GLN A 243 18.60 -1.17 -18.48
N ALA A 244 19.29 -0.04 -18.59
CA ALA A 244 18.64 1.24 -18.87
C ALA A 244 17.92 1.24 -20.23
N GLN A 245 18.56 0.72 -21.28
CA GLN A 245 17.95 0.58 -22.61
C GLN A 245 16.76 -0.38 -22.60
N GLU A 246 16.86 -1.51 -21.88
CA GLU A 246 15.78 -2.47 -21.73
C GLU A 246 14.55 -1.82 -21.07
N HIS A 247 14.73 -1.13 -19.95
CA HIS A 247 13.61 -0.49 -19.25
C HIS A 247 13.01 0.70 -20.02
N VAL A 248 13.83 1.46 -20.75
CA VAL A 248 13.29 2.50 -21.66
C VAL A 248 12.46 1.86 -22.77
N ALA A 249 12.88 0.72 -23.33
CA ALA A 249 12.12 -0.03 -24.32
C ALA A 249 10.80 -0.61 -23.76
N GLU A 250 10.75 -0.88 -22.45
CA GLU A 250 9.53 -1.26 -21.71
C GLU A 250 8.61 -0.07 -21.39
N GLY A 251 8.99 1.15 -21.77
CA GLY A 251 8.18 2.36 -21.63
C GLY A 251 8.47 3.18 -20.38
N TYR A 252 9.50 2.85 -19.58
CA TYR A 252 9.90 3.69 -18.45
C TYR A 252 10.53 4.99 -18.92
N GLN A 253 10.11 6.09 -18.29
CA GLN A 253 10.64 7.43 -18.52
C GLN A 253 11.49 7.94 -17.34
N ALA A 254 11.69 7.10 -16.33
CA ALA A 254 12.46 7.40 -15.14
C ALA A 254 13.18 6.14 -14.64
N LEU A 255 14.45 6.26 -14.32
CA LEU A 255 15.31 5.17 -13.86
C LEU A 255 16.07 5.59 -12.59
N LYS A 256 16.22 4.66 -11.64
CA LYS A 256 17.06 4.84 -10.45
C LYS A 256 18.24 3.87 -10.49
N LEU A 257 19.46 4.41 -10.43
CA LEU A 257 20.69 3.63 -10.43
C LEU A 257 21.13 3.37 -8.98
N HIS A 258 21.15 2.11 -8.58
CA HIS A 258 21.68 1.67 -7.28
C HIS A 258 23.19 1.41 -7.42
N LEU A 259 24.02 2.31 -6.91
CA LEU A 259 25.47 2.30 -7.14
C LEU A 259 26.25 2.40 -5.84
N ARG A 260 27.13 1.43 -5.61
CA ARG A 260 27.95 1.30 -4.38
C ARG A 260 29.45 1.31 -4.66
N VAL A 261 29.84 1.93 -5.77
CA VAL A 261 31.22 2.09 -6.24
C VAL A 261 31.77 3.48 -5.86
N SER A 262 33.01 3.82 -6.23
CA SER A 262 33.60 5.12 -5.89
C SER A 262 32.91 6.29 -6.63
N THR A 263 33.05 7.52 -6.12
CA THR A 263 32.47 8.72 -6.75
C THR A 263 32.83 8.86 -8.24
N PRO A 264 34.11 8.74 -8.66
CA PRO A 264 34.45 8.79 -10.09
C PRO A 264 33.76 7.71 -10.93
N GLU A 265 33.67 6.48 -10.41
CA GLU A 265 32.98 5.38 -11.10
C GLU A 265 31.48 5.64 -11.22
N ILE A 266 30.83 6.16 -10.17
CA ILE A 266 29.42 6.55 -10.22
C ILE A 266 29.19 7.58 -11.33
N LEU A 267 29.99 8.65 -11.37
CA LEU A 267 29.85 9.70 -12.38
C LEU A 267 30.06 9.17 -13.80
N GLN A 268 31.04 8.28 -14.00
CA GLN A 268 31.28 7.63 -15.28
C GLN A 268 30.07 6.78 -15.72
N ILE A 269 29.55 5.93 -14.83
CA ILE A 269 28.40 5.07 -15.12
C ILE A 269 27.16 5.90 -15.45
N VAL A 270 26.88 6.94 -14.66
CA VAL A 270 25.72 7.82 -14.86
C VAL A 270 25.85 8.59 -16.18
N GLN A 271 27.04 9.08 -16.53
CA GLN A 271 27.31 9.74 -17.82
C GLN A 271 27.03 8.78 -18.99
N ALA A 272 27.54 7.55 -18.94
CA ALA A 272 27.31 6.56 -19.99
C ALA A 272 25.82 6.19 -20.14
N VAL A 273 25.10 6.02 -19.02
CA VAL A 273 23.65 5.79 -19.05
C VAL A 273 22.93 6.99 -19.65
N ARG A 274 23.27 8.22 -19.24
CA ARG A 274 22.68 9.46 -19.76
C ARG A 274 22.86 9.60 -21.28
N GLU A 275 24.03 9.24 -21.81
CA GLU A 275 24.31 9.28 -23.25
C GLU A 275 23.39 8.36 -24.05
N VAL A 276 23.07 7.17 -23.54
CA VAL A 276 22.23 6.20 -24.27
C VAL A 276 20.73 6.45 -24.12
N VAL A 277 20.26 6.90 -22.94
CA VAL A 277 18.82 7.13 -22.71
C VAL A 277 18.38 8.54 -23.11
N GLY A 278 19.34 9.44 -23.36
CA GLY A 278 19.09 10.81 -23.74
C GLY A 278 18.62 11.69 -22.58
N PRO A 279 18.36 12.99 -22.82
CA PRO A 279 18.10 13.96 -21.75
C PRO A 279 16.68 13.93 -21.17
N GLN A 280 15.74 13.23 -21.82
CA GLN A 280 14.32 13.23 -21.42
C GLN A 280 13.98 12.19 -20.36
N VAL A 281 14.77 11.12 -20.25
CA VAL A 281 14.60 10.10 -19.21
C VAL A 281 15.10 10.66 -17.89
N GLU A 282 14.26 10.67 -16.86
CA GLU A 282 14.68 11.10 -15.52
C GLU A 282 15.65 10.05 -14.95
N LEU A 283 16.78 10.52 -14.42
CA LEU A 283 17.75 9.66 -13.73
C LEU A 283 17.80 10.03 -12.27
N MET A 284 17.85 9.03 -11.42
CA MET A 284 18.04 9.15 -9.98
C MET A 284 19.19 8.24 -9.57
N VAL A 285 19.89 8.56 -8.49
CA VAL A 285 21.01 7.76 -8.00
C VAL A 285 20.83 7.48 -6.51
N ASP A 286 20.93 6.22 -6.15
CA ASP A 286 20.87 5.74 -4.76
C ASP A 286 22.22 5.11 -4.38
N ILE A 287 22.81 5.65 -3.32
CA ILE A 287 24.14 5.24 -2.82
C ILE A 287 24.09 4.52 -1.47
N HIS A 288 22.91 4.20 -0.95
CA HIS A 288 22.74 3.36 0.24
C HIS A 288 23.58 3.79 1.46
N MET A 289 23.59 5.09 1.77
CA MET A 289 24.16 5.64 3.00
C MET A 289 25.70 5.52 3.08
N LEU A 290 26.37 5.24 1.95
CA LEU A 290 27.81 4.90 1.90
C LEU A 290 28.77 6.10 1.91
N ARG A 291 28.29 7.31 2.22
CA ARG A 291 29.13 8.52 2.23
C ARG A 291 28.98 9.28 3.53
N ASP A 292 30.06 9.98 3.88
CA ASP A 292 29.98 11.10 4.80
C ASP A 292 29.40 12.34 4.08
N VAL A 293 29.17 13.40 4.84
CA VAL A 293 28.55 14.64 4.32
C VAL A 293 29.36 15.24 3.17
N SER A 294 30.67 15.38 3.33
CA SER A 294 31.53 15.96 2.30
C SER A 294 31.56 15.15 1.00
N GLY A 295 31.66 13.82 1.11
CA GLY A 295 31.69 12.93 -0.04
C GLY A 295 30.34 12.86 -0.77
N ALA A 296 29.24 12.97 -0.03
CA ALA A 296 27.90 13.09 -0.62
C ALA A 296 27.74 14.40 -1.39
N ILE A 297 28.23 15.53 -0.86
CA ILE A 297 28.19 16.83 -1.54
C ILE A 297 29.08 16.83 -2.79
N GLU A 298 30.28 16.26 -2.72
CA GLU A 298 31.17 16.12 -3.88
C GLU A 298 30.51 15.32 -5.00
N LEU A 299 29.98 14.14 -4.67
CA LEU A 299 29.26 13.31 -5.63
C LEU A 299 28.06 14.07 -6.20
N GLY A 300 27.28 14.72 -5.33
CA GLY A 300 26.06 15.39 -5.72
C GLY A 300 26.28 16.49 -6.75
N ARG A 301 27.34 17.30 -6.59
CA ARG A 301 27.72 18.33 -7.56
C ARG A 301 28.12 17.77 -8.92
N GLY A 302 28.70 16.56 -8.94
CA GLY A 302 28.97 15.85 -10.18
C GLY A 302 27.67 15.39 -10.85
N LEU A 303 26.73 14.85 -10.08
CA LEU A 303 25.43 14.37 -10.58
C LEU A 303 24.54 15.51 -11.11
N GLU A 304 24.62 16.71 -10.52
CA GLU A 304 23.93 17.92 -11.01
C GLU A 304 24.30 18.24 -12.46
N GLN A 305 25.58 18.12 -12.81
CA GLN A 305 26.07 18.37 -14.17
C GLN A 305 25.52 17.36 -15.19
N LEU A 306 25.06 16.19 -14.72
CA LEU A 306 24.50 15.11 -15.52
C LEU A 306 22.96 15.17 -15.61
N GLY A 307 22.34 16.17 -14.98
CA GLY A 307 20.88 16.32 -14.94
C GLY A 307 20.21 15.17 -14.20
N VAL A 308 20.81 14.71 -13.11
CA VAL A 308 20.19 13.74 -12.19
C VAL A 308 19.14 14.48 -11.36
N ARG A 309 17.95 13.89 -11.23
CA ARG A 309 16.83 14.47 -10.50
C ARG A 309 17.09 14.49 -8.99
N TRP A 310 17.51 13.35 -8.43
CA TRP A 310 17.83 13.27 -7.00
C TRP A 310 19.00 12.34 -6.68
N LEU A 311 19.64 12.65 -5.55
CA LEU A 311 20.51 11.74 -4.80
C LEU A 311 19.75 11.16 -3.62
N GLU A 312 19.72 9.84 -3.54
CA GLU A 312 18.99 9.08 -2.54
C GLU A 312 19.92 8.51 -1.48
N SER A 313 19.43 8.59 -0.22
CA SER A 313 20.09 8.02 0.96
C SER A 313 21.58 8.35 1.01
N PRO A 314 21.96 9.65 1.01
CA PRO A 314 23.35 10.07 0.82
C PRO A 314 24.27 9.67 1.98
N THR A 315 23.76 9.71 3.22
CA THR A 315 24.54 9.47 4.44
C THR A 315 23.78 8.56 5.39
N GLN A 316 24.37 8.30 6.57
CA GLN A 316 23.87 7.37 7.58
C GLN A 316 22.42 7.68 8.02
N PRO A 317 21.63 6.64 8.36
CA PRO A 317 20.22 6.80 8.69
C PRO A 317 19.97 7.49 10.03
N GLU A 318 20.98 7.60 10.89
CA GLU A 318 20.91 8.33 12.16
C GLU A 318 21.27 9.82 12.03
N ASP A 319 21.95 10.21 10.95
CA ASP A 319 22.56 11.54 10.80
C ASP A 319 21.62 12.54 10.11
N VAL A 320 20.54 12.90 10.81
CA VAL A 320 19.56 13.90 10.34
C VAL A 320 20.20 15.27 10.05
N HIS A 321 21.25 15.64 10.79
CA HIS A 321 21.92 16.93 10.62
C HIS A 321 22.82 16.93 9.38
N GLY A 322 23.59 15.86 9.17
CA GLY A 322 24.39 15.70 7.96
C GLY A 322 23.52 15.63 6.71
N GLN A 323 22.40 14.92 6.74
CA GLN A 323 21.40 14.91 5.66
C GLN A 323 20.91 16.33 5.32
N ALA A 324 20.59 17.15 6.35
CA ALA A 324 20.20 18.55 6.15
C ALA A 324 21.33 19.45 5.63
N GLU A 325 22.59 19.11 5.89
CA GLU A 325 23.74 19.79 5.30
C GLU A 325 23.87 19.45 3.81
N VAL A 326 23.73 18.17 3.44
CA VAL A 326 23.75 17.72 2.05
C VAL A 326 22.61 18.36 1.25
N ALA A 327 21.37 18.28 1.75
CA ALA A 327 20.20 18.87 1.09
C ALA A 327 20.33 20.39 0.88
N ARG A 328 20.98 21.11 1.80
CA ARG A 328 21.21 22.56 1.65
C ARG A 328 22.33 22.89 0.66
N ALA A 329 23.27 21.98 0.44
CA ALA A 329 24.47 22.22 -0.34
C ALA A 329 24.33 21.89 -1.83
N LEU A 330 23.24 21.24 -2.22
CA LEU A 330 22.94 20.78 -3.58
C LEU A 330 21.73 21.52 -4.14
N ASP A 331 21.77 21.80 -5.44
CA ASP A 331 20.65 22.32 -6.23
C ASP A 331 19.73 21.18 -6.72
N MET A 332 20.26 19.95 -6.87
CA MET A 332 19.42 18.78 -7.14
C MET A 332 18.70 18.29 -5.86
N GLN A 333 17.63 17.53 -6.03
CA GLN A 333 16.87 17.03 -4.88
C GLN A 333 17.69 15.99 -4.08
N VAL A 334 17.50 15.99 -2.76
CA VAL A 334 17.89 14.87 -1.89
C VAL A 334 16.64 14.09 -1.48
N ALA A 335 16.65 12.78 -1.68
CA ALA A 335 15.55 11.89 -1.33
C ALA A 335 15.93 10.96 -0.18
N THR A 336 15.06 10.80 0.82
CA THR A 336 15.33 9.89 1.95
C THR A 336 14.08 9.48 2.73
N GLY A 337 14.26 8.60 3.72
CA GLY A 337 13.25 8.26 4.72
C GLY A 337 12.61 6.87 4.59
N GLU A 338 13.11 6.01 3.73
CA GLU A 338 12.66 4.61 3.54
C GLU A 338 12.68 3.76 4.84
N TRP A 339 13.50 4.16 5.81
CA TRP A 339 13.58 3.54 7.14
C TRP A 339 12.77 4.27 8.21
N LEU A 340 12.02 5.33 7.91
CA LEU A 340 11.21 6.02 8.92
C LEU A 340 9.80 5.46 8.92
N ARG A 341 9.26 5.09 10.10
CA ARG A 341 7.99 4.35 10.20
C ARG A 341 6.83 5.21 10.68
N THR A 342 7.10 6.24 11.47
CA THR A 342 6.04 7.01 12.13
C THR A 342 6.14 8.50 11.85
N THR A 343 5.01 9.18 11.88
CA THR A 343 4.88 10.64 11.77
C THR A 343 5.77 11.36 12.80
N TRP A 344 6.01 10.75 13.97
CA TRP A 344 6.92 11.29 14.98
C TRP A 344 8.38 11.27 14.54
N GLU A 345 8.84 10.19 13.90
CA GLU A 345 10.16 10.12 13.27
C GLU A 345 10.24 11.12 12.10
N TRP A 346 9.27 11.07 11.18
CA TRP A 346 9.20 11.96 10.02
C TRP A 346 9.21 13.44 10.39
N ARG A 347 8.48 13.85 11.44
CA ARG A 347 8.45 15.24 11.91
C ARG A 347 9.84 15.78 12.21
N GLN A 348 10.69 15.01 12.88
CA GLN A 348 12.04 15.48 13.22
C GLN A 348 12.86 15.76 11.96
N TRP A 349 12.78 14.86 10.97
CA TRP A 349 13.50 15.02 9.70
C TRP A 349 12.98 16.20 8.87
N ILE A 350 11.66 16.38 8.83
CA ILE A 350 11.00 17.48 8.12
C ILE A 350 11.35 18.83 8.75
N GLU A 351 11.30 18.94 10.09
CA GLU A 351 11.66 20.17 10.82
C GLU A 351 13.12 20.59 10.57
N HIS A 352 14.02 19.63 10.35
CA HIS A 352 15.42 19.88 10.01
C HIS A 352 15.67 20.20 8.53
N ARG A 353 14.67 20.06 7.65
CA ARG A 353 14.86 20.12 6.18
C ARG A 353 15.96 19.16 5.73
N ALA A 354 15.90 17.92 6.23
CA ALA A 354 16.89 16.88 5.96
C ALA A 354 16.83 16.30 4.54
N PHE A 355 15.81 16.64 3.77
CA PHE A 355 15.58 16.13 2.42
C PHE A 355 14.62 17.06 1.66
N ASP A 356 14.55 16.87 0.35
CA ASP A 356 13.60 17.52 -0.56
C ASP A 356 12.47 16.61 -1.00
N VAL A 357 12.69 15.28 -1.01
CA VAL A 357 11.69 14.28 -1.37
C VAL A 357 11.55 13.23 -0.26
N ALA A 358 10.34 13.08 0.28
CA ALA A 358 10.03 12.06 1.27
C ALA A 358 9.75 10.71 0.60
N MET A 359 10.38 9.65 1.11
CA MET A 359 10.22 8.28 0.60
C MET A 359 9.66 7.30 1.65
N PRO A 360 8.41 7.45 2.10
CA PRO A 360 7.81 6.47 3.00
C PRO A 360 7.65 5.12 2.31
N ASP A 361 7.96 4.05 3.05
CA ASP A 361 7.65 2.68 2.68
C ASP A 361 6.31 2.28 3.30
N ILE A 362 5.32 2.01 2.45
CA ILE A 362 3.93 1.80 2.90
C ILE A 362 3.74 0.47 3.62
N ALA A 363 4.54 -0.56 3.31
CA ALA A 363 4.50 -1.81 4.05
C ALA A 363 5.30 -1.78 5.37
N ARG A 364 5.92 -0.63 5.68
CA ARG A 364 6.56 -0.34 6.98
C ARG A 364 5.81 0.69 7.82
N THR A 365 4.95 1.49 7.20
CA THR A 365 4.18 2.57 7.84
C THR A 365 2.70 2.19 8.01
N GLY A 366 2.13 1.46 7.04
CA GLY A 366 0.69 1.29 6.88
C GLY A 366 0.05 2.50 6.18
N LEU A 367 -1.20 2.36 5.74
CA LEU A 367 -1.93 3.44 5.09
C LEU A 367 -2.38 4.51 6.07
N SER A 368 -2.75 4.15 7.30
CA SER A 368 -3.12 5.12 8.34
C SER A 368 -1.97 6.09 8.65
N GLU A 369 -0.77 5.56 8.88
CA GLU A 369 0.40 6.38 9.19
C GLU A 369 0.95 7.06 7.93
N GLY A 370 0.97 6.36 6.80
CA GLY A 370 1.32 6.95 5.50
C GLY A 370 0.48 8.19 5.16
N LYS A 371 -0.83 8.17 5.44
CA LYS A 371 -1.72 9.32 5.26
C LYS A 371 -1.36 10.50 6.15
N ARG A 372 -0.96 10.25 7.40
CA ARG A 372 -0.50 11.31 8.33
C ARG A 372 0.84 11.89 7.88
N ILE A 373 1.75 11.03 7.43
CA ILE A 373 3.04 11.44 6.83
C ILE A 373 2.79 12.30 5.58
N ALA A 374 1.85 11.93 4.72
CA ALA A 374 1.47 12.71 3.55
C ALA A 374 1.00 14.12 3.91
N ALA A 375 0.04 14.22 4.84
CA ALA A 375 -0.47 15.50 5.31
C ALA A 375 0.62 16.36 5.96
N LEU A 376 1.53 15.75 6.72
CA LEU A 376 2.66 16.46 7.31
C LEU A 376 3.61 17.00 6.23
N CYS A 377 4.03 16.18 5.28
CA CYS A 377 4.88 16.62 4.17
C CYS A 377 4.22 17.73 3.34
N ASP A 378 2.94 17.60 3.05
CA ASP A 378 2.16 18.59 2.29
C ASP A 378 2.18 19.96 2.99
N SER A 379 2.05 19.98 4.32
CA SER A 379 2.12 21.23 5.10
C SER A 379 3.49 21.94 5.05
N PHE A 380 4.56 21.22 4.65
CA PHE A 380 5.91 21.76 4.45
C PHE A 380 6.29 21.94 2.97
N ASN A 381 5.33 21.75 2.04
CA ASN A 381 5.53 21.74 0.60
C ASN A 381 6.58 20.72 0.15
N LEU A 382 6.55 19.52 0.75
CA LEU A 382 7.44 18.42 0.42
C LEU A 382 6.71 17.37 -0.44
N PRO A 383 7.23 17.04 -1.63
CA PRO A 383 6.73 15.95 -2.45
C PRO A 383 7.05 14.58 -1.83
N ILE A 384 6.28 13.58 -2.25
CA ILE A 384 6.40 12.20 -1.81
C ILE A 384 6.66 11.28 -2.99
N ALA A 385 7.72 10.49 -2.89
CA ALA A 385 8.06 9.41 -3.80
C ALA A 385 8.17 8.09 -3.02
N PRO A 386 7.09 7.30 -2.88
CA PRO A 386 7.10 6.15 -1.98
C PRO A 386 8.14 5.11 -2.38
N HIS A 387 8.82 4.58 -1.38
CA HIS A 387 9.72 3.45 -1.49
C HIS A 387 8.92 2.14 -1.42
N VAL A 388 9.39 1.12 -2.12
CA VAL A 388 8.85 -0.25 -2.04
C VAL A 388 9.97 -1.24 -1.70
N GLY A 389 11.18 -1.03 -2.23
CA GLY A 389 12.35 -1.88 -2.02
C GLY A 389 12.05 -3.38 -1.97
N GLY A 390 12.35 -3.98 -0.82
CA GLY A 390 12.17 -5.41 -0.55
C GLY A 390 10.75 -5.88 -0.23
N GLY A 391 9.74 -5.02 -0.32
CA GLY A 391 8.34 -5.38 -0.13
C GLY A 391 7.80 -6.26 -1.25
N GLY A 392 6.88 -7.15 -0.91
CA GLY A 392 6.15 -8.04 -1.80
C GLY A 392 5.01 -7.37 -2.56
N ILE A 393 4.11 -8.20 -3.08
CA ILE A 393 3.06 -7.72 -4.01
C ILE A 393 1.98 -6.87 -3.30
N LEU A 394 1.74 -7.11 -2.01
CA LEU A 394 0.82 -6.29 -1.21
C LEU A 394 1.43 -4.93 -0.87
N ALA A 395 2.75 -4.86 -0.64
CA ALA A 395 3.47 -3.60 -0.52
C ALA A 395 3.32 -2.75 -1.79
N VAL A 396 3.50 -3.35 -2.97
CA VAL A 396 3.28 -2.67 -4.26
C VAL A 396 1.85 -2.13 -4.36
N ALA A 397 0.85 -2.98 -4.09
CA ALA A 397 -0.55 -2.59 -4.19
C ALA A 397 -0.95 -1.48 -3.21
N ALA A 398 -0.47 -1.57 -1.97
CA ALA A 398 -0.67 -0.53 -0.95
C ALA A 398 0.00 0.78 -1.35
N SER A 399 1.22 0.74 -1.88
CA SER A 399 1.91 1.93 -2.39
C SER A 399 1.19 2.56 -3.58
N VAL A 400 0.63 1.77 -4.51
CA VAL A 400 -0.22 2.30 -5.60
C VAL A 400 -1.48 2.98 -5.05
N ALA A 401 -2.17 2.34 -4.09
CA ALA A 401 -3.37 2.92 -3.48
C ALA A 401 -3.06 4.22 -2.72
N TYR A 402 -1.96 4.25 -1.97
CA TYR A 402 -1.45 5.43 -1.29
C TYR A 402 -1.12 6.55 -2.29
N SER A 403 -0.31 6.24 -3.31
CA SER A 403 0.06 7.18 -4.36
C SER A 403 -1.13 7.70 -5.13
N ALA A 404 -2.24 6.96 -5.27
CA ALA A 404 -3.46 7.46 -5.89
C ALA A 404 -4.24 8.45 -5.00
N ALA A 405 -4.08 8.36 -3.68
CA ALA A 405 -4.89 9.05 -2.69
C ALA A 405 -4.30 10.33 -2.11
N ILE A 406 -3.03 10.67 -2.42
CA ILE A 406 -2.37 11.86 -1.86
C ILE A 406 -2.20 12.99 -2.90
N PRO A 407 -2.27 14.27 -2.51
CA PRO A 407 -2.09 15.39 -3.43
C PRO A 407 -0.62 15.59 -3.85
N ASN A 408 0.33 15.39 -2.93
CA ASN A 408 1.76 15.68 -3.08
C ASN A 408 2.59 14.49 -3.60
N PHE A 409 1.98 13.55 -4.34
CA PHE A 409 2.70 12.45 -4.99
C PHE A 409 3.55 12.93 -6.18
N GLN A 410 4.81 12.49 -6.23
CA GLN A 410 5.75 12.79 -7.31
C GLN A 410 5.96 11.61 -8.27
N ILE A 411 6.37 10.44 -7.75
CA ILE A 411 6.62 9.21 -8.53
C ILE A 411 6.75 8.00 -7.60
N LEU A 412 6.41 6.79 -8.04
CA LEU A 412 6.49 5.57 -7.23
C LEU A 412 7.68 4.69 -7.66
N GLU A 413 8.40 4.11 -6.70
CA GLU A 413 9.40 3.09 -6.99
C GLU A 413 8.79 1.81 -7.55
N HIS A 414 9.41 1.23 -8.57
CA HIS A 414 9.01 -0.08 -9.07
C HIS A 414 10.20 -0.97 -9.49
N ALA A 415 10.29 -2.14 -8.86
CA ALA A 415 11.26 -3.17 -9.22
C ALA A 415 10.69 -4.10 -10.31
N HIS A 416 10.75 -3.67 -11.58
CA HIS A 416 10.11 -4.35 -12.71
C HIS A 416 10.43 -5.85 -12.81
N ARG A 417 11.72 -6.19 -12.76
CA ARG A 417 12.19 -7.59 -12.86
C ARG A 417 11.76 -8.45 -11.66
N ALA A 418 11.56 -7.85 -10.49
CA ALA A 418 11.15 -8.56 -9.29
C ALA A 418 9.62 -8.71 -9.17
N HIS A 419 8.83 -7.98 -9.96
CA HIS A 419 7.37 -7.93 -9.82
C HIS A 419 6.71 -9.31 -9.91
N ALA A 420 7.05 -10.08 -10.94
CA ALA A 420 6.53 -11.44 -11.13
C ALA A 420 6.93 -12.39 -9.99
N GLN A 421 8.16 -12.26 -9.47
CA GLN A 421 8.63 -13.04 -8.32
C GLN A 421 7.84 -12.69 -7.05
N LYS A 422 7.62 -11.40 -6.78
CA LYS A 422 6.81 -10.90 -5.66
C LYS A 422 5.36 -11.41 -5.74
N ALA A 423 4.83 -11.56 -6.95
CA ALA A 423 3.45 -11.94 -7.21
C ALA A 423 3.15 -13.45 -7.14
N ARG A 424 4.13 -14.32 -6.87
CA ARG A 424 3.94 -15.80 -6.80
C ARG A 424 2.98 -16.31 -5.72
N ILE A 425 2.50 -15.41 -4.86
CA ILE A 425 1.52 -15.63 -3.79
C ILE A 425 0.16 -14.99 -4.11
N ALA A 426 -0.04 -14.47 -5.32
CA ALA A 426 -1.25 -13.78 -5.75
C ALA A 426 -1.75 -14.31 -7.09
N ARG A 427 -3.08 -14.35 -7.25
CA ARG A 427 -3.79 -14.69 -8.49
C ARG A 427 -4.16 -13.45 -9.31
N ARG A 428 -4.38 -12.34 -8.62
CA ARG A 428 -4.63 -11.01 -9.19
C ARG A 428 -3.80 -9.99 -8.43
N PHE A 429 -3.16 -9.08 -9.15
CA PHE A 429 -2.34 -8.01 -8.60
C PHE A 429 -2.21 -6.87 -9.62
N PRO A 430 -1.86 -5.64 -9.19
CA PRO A 430 -1.67 -4.53 -10.12
C PRO A 430 -0.45 -4.76 -11.02
N GLU A 431 -0.58 -4.43 -12.29
CA GLU A 431 0.50 -4.52 -13.29
C GLU A 431 0.80 -3.15 -13.90
N PRO A 432 2.08 -2.78 -14.09
CA PRO A 432 2.42 -1.54 -14.74
C PRO A 432 2.15 -1.65 -16.26
N VAL A 433 1.71 -0.55 -16.85
CA VAL A 433 1.55 -0.38 -18.31
C VAL A 433 2.23 0.94 -18.69
N ASP A 434 3.17 0.89 -19.63
CA ASP A 434 3.92 2.05 -20.14
C ASP A 434 4.48 2.96 -19.01
N GLY A 435 5.21 2.38 -18.06
CA GLY A 435 5.84 3.13 -16.97
C GLY A 435 4.87 3.72 -15.93
N ALA A 436 3.63 3.20 -15.83
CA ALA A 436 2.69 3.59 -14.79
C ALA A 436 1.73 2.46 -14.38
N PHE A 437 1.34 2.43 -13.11
CA PHE A 437 0.22 1.58 -12.68
C PHE A 437 -1.12 2.28 -12.96
N PRO A 438 -2.06 1.64 -13.66
CA PRO A 438 -3.43 2.13 -13.73
C PRO A 438 -4.09 2.00 -12.34
N VAL A 439 -4.84 3.02 -11.93
CA VAL A 439 -5.62 3.00 -10.69
C VAL A 439 -6.97 2.37 -10.98
N GLU A 440 -7.12 1.11 -10.60
CA GLU A 440 -8.34 0.33 -10.87
C GLU A 440 -9.42 0.55 -9.80
N ASP A 441 -10.69 0.39 -10.21
CA ASP A 441 -11.85 0.40 -9.30
C ASP A 441 -12.17 -1.01 -8.77
N VAL A 442 -11.19 -1.62 -8.09
CA VAL A 442 -11.34 -2.96 -7.48
C VAL A 442 -11.36 -2.87 -5.95
N PRO A 443 -12.30 -3.53 -5.26
CA PRO A 443 -12.40 -3.45 -3.81
C PRO A 443 -11.11 -3.82 -3.05
N GLY A 444 -10.86 -3.12 -1.95
CA GLY A 444 -9.68 -3.35 -1.12
C GLY A 444 -8.38 -2.89 -1.78
N LEU A 445 -7.28 -3.61 -1.56
CA LEU A 445 -5.99 -3.33 -2.19
C LEU A 445 -5.93 -3.80 -3.64
N GLY A 446 -6.95 -4.51 -4.14
CA GLY A 446 -6.95 -5.05 -5.50
C GLY A 446 -6.04 -6.27 -5.68
N VAL A 447 -5.66 -6.95 -4.60
CA VAL A 447 -4.89 -8.20 -4.67
C VAL A 447 -5.77 -9.39 -4.26
N GLU A 448 -5.76 -10.44 -5.09
CA GLU A 448 -6.34 -11.74 -4.74
C GLU A 448 -5.20 -12.69 -4.36
N ILE A 449 -5.13 -13.06 -3.08
CA ILE A 449 -4.07 -13.93 -2.55
C ILE A 449 -4.36 -15.40 -2.86
N ASP A 450 -3.32 -16.12 -3.28
CA ASP A 450 -3.35 -17.57 -3.43
C ASP A 450 -2.98 -18.24 -2.11
N GLU A 451 -3.98 -18.60 -1.30
CA GLU A 451 -3.76 -19.18 0.03
C GLU A 451 -2.97 -20.49 0.01
N ASP A 452 -3.08 -21.29 -1.06
CA ASP A 452 -2.29 -22.51 -1.25
C ASP A 452 -0.81 -22.18 -1.46
N ALA A 453 -0.51 -21.12 -2.21
CA ALA A 453 0.85 -20.63 -2.37
C ALA A 453 1.41 -20.05 -1.06
N VAL A 454 0.60 -19.29 -0.32
CA VAL A 454 0.96 -18.78 1.01
C VAL A 454 1.31 -19.94 1.94
N ALA A 455 0.47 -20.97 2.02
CA ALA A 455 0.73 -22.14 2.85
C ALA A 455 2.04 -22.85 2.44
N ARG A 456 2.28 -22.99 1.13
CA ARG A 456 3.49 -23.64 0.59
C ARG A 456 4.78 -22.88 0.90
N PHE A 457 4.75 -21.54 0.91
CA PHE A 457 5.95 -20.71 1.11
C PHE A 457 6.11 -20.18 2.54
N THR A 458 5.21 -20.54 3.45
CA THR A 458 5.30 -20.16 4.87
C THR A 458 6.42 -20.95 5.56
N VAL A 459 7.28 -20.27 6.32
CA VAL A 459 8.40 -20.87 7.07
C VAL A 459 8.32 -20.72 8.58
#